data_AF-A0A3A6DLX2-F1
#
_entry.id   AF-A0A3A6DLX2-F1
#
_cell.length_a   1.000
_cell.length_b   1.000
_cell.length_c   1.000
_cell.angle_alpha   90.00
_cell.angle_beta   90.00
_cell.angle_gamma   90.00
#
_symmetry.space_group_name_H-M   'P 1'
#
loop_
_entity.id
_entity.type
_entity.pdbx_description
1 polymer ?
#
loop_
_entity_poly.entity_id
_entity_poly.type
_entity_poly.pdbx_seq_one_letter_code
_entity_poly.pdbx_strand_id
1 'polypeptide(L)' 'MLYYFYSIKEKEYSYIFNSLNVLKEKEVVQHQNQYPVIFLTLKDLKNNSFEKQRDMFSLLVQEIIRNNQELLTSDLINE' A
#
# COMPACT_ATOMS: atom_id res chain seq x y z
N MET A 1 4.15 -7.96 -1.57
CA MET A 1 3.63 -9.01 -0.68
C MET A 1 2.80 -8.45 0.45
N LEU A 2 3.31 -7.56 1.31
CA LEU A 2 2.52 -6.98 2.42
C LEU A 2 1.25 -6.25 1.94
N TYR A 3 1.35 -5.47 0.85
CA TYR A 3 0.18 -4.83 0.24
C TYR A 3 -0.91 -5.86 -0.11
N TYR A 4 -0.58 -6.92 -0.84
CA TYR A 4 -1.52 -7.99 -1.20
C TYR A 4 -2.07 -8.76 0.03
N PHE A 5 -1.28 -8.88 1.09
CA PHE A 5 -1.71 -9.58 2.29
C PHE A 5 -2.73 -8.77 3.09
N TYR A 6 -2.50 -7.47 3.29
CA TYR A 6 -3.33 -6.65 4.17
C TYR A 6 -4.46 -5.89 3.45
N SER A 7 -4.29 -5.58 2.16
CA SER A 7 -5.18 -4.68 1.42
C SER A 7 -6.56 -5.30 1.14
N ILE A 8 -7.63 -4.57 1.46
CA ILE A 8 -9.00 -4.92 1.03
C ILE A 8 -9.15 -4.89 -0.50
N LYS A 9 -8.31 -4.12 -1.20
CA LYS A 9 -8.36 -3.98 -2.68
C LYS A 9 -7.88 -5.26 -3.40
N GLU A 10 -7.14 -6.12 -2.70
CA GLU A 10 -6.45 -7.28 -3.29
C GLU A 10 -7.05 -8.63 -2.86
N LYS A 11 -8.30 -8.64 -2.39
CA LYS A 11 -8.95 -9.84 -1.82
C LYS A 11 -9.01 -11.01 -2.82
N GLU A 12 -9.20 -10.73 -4.10
CA GLU A 12 -9.23 -11.73 -5.17
C GLU A 12 -7.88 -12.44 -5.35
N TYR A 13 -6.77 -11.82 -4.91
CA TYR A 13 -5.42 -12.39 -4.99
C TYR A 13 -4.98 -13.11 -3.73
N SER A 14 -5.85 -13.28 -2.73
CA SER A 14 -5.54 -13.98 -1.46
C SER A 14 -4.99 -15.39 -1.65
N TYR A 15 -5.33 -16.06 -2.77
CA TYR A 15 -4.85 -17.39 -3.10
C TYR A 15 -3.32 -17.51 -3.22
N ILE A 16 -2.60 -16.41 -3.49
CA ILE A 16 -1.13 -16.43 -3.58
C ILE A 16 -0.46 -16.83 -2.26
N PHE A 17 -1.20 -16.76 -1.14
CA PHE A 17 -0.72 -17.13 0.19
C PHE A 17 -1.02 -18.58 0.57
N ASN A 18 -1.83 -19.33 -0.20
CA ASN A 18 -2.31 -20.67 0.14
C ASN A 18 -1.20 -21.69 0.43
N SER A 19 -0.02 -21.51 -0.18
CA SER A 19 1.14 -22.39 -0.01
C SER A 19 2.20 -21.83 0.96
N LEU A 20 1.95 -20.69 1.59
CA LEU A 20 2.92 -20.00 2.43
C LEU A 20 2.68 -20.26 3.93
N ASN A 21 3.78 -20.33 4.70
CA ASN A 21 3.73 -20.58 6.14
C ASN A 21 2.97 -19.50 6.94
N VAL A 22 2.81 -18.30 6.38
CA VAL A 22 2.04 -17.21 7.01
C VAL A 22 0.60 -17.62 7.34
N LEU A 23 0.01 -18.55 6.57
CA LEU A 23 -1.34 -19.04 6.84
C LEU A 23 -1.44 -20.01 8.03
N LYS A 24 -0.30 -20.48 8.56
CA LYS A 24 -0.26 -21.33 9.76
C LYS A 24 -0.37 -20.51 11.04
N GLU A 25 -0.05 -19.22 10.98
CA GLU A 25 -0.09 -18.29 12.11
C GLU A 25 -1.47 -17.65 12.24
N LYS A 26 -2.31 -18.18 13.14
CA LYS A 26 -3.71 -17.75 13.31
C LYS A 26 -3.86 -16.25 13.57
N GLU A 27 -2.97 -15.68 14.38
CA GLU A 27 -2.95 -14.25 14.70
C GLU A 27 -2.57 -13.38 13.50
N VAL A 28 -1.87 -13.91 12.49
CA VAL A 28 -1.50 -13.14 11.30
C VAL A 28 -2.60 -13.23 10.25
N VAL A 29 -3.23 -14.40 10.08
CA VAL A 29 -4.30 -14.61 9.11
C VAL A 29 -5.53 -13.73 9.38
N GLN A 30 -5.81 -13.42 10.66
CA GLN A 30 -6.92 -12.52 11.00
C GLN A 30 -6.78 -11.11 10.37
N HIS A 31 -5.56 -10.71 10.00
CA HIS A 31 -5.27 -9.42 9.39
C HIS A 31 -5.31 -9.47 7.84
N GLN A 32 -5.52 -10.64 7.25
CA GLN A 32 -5.51 -10.80 5.79
C GLN A 32 -6.70 -10.05 5.15
N ASN A 33 -6.39 -9.17 4.20
CA ASN A 33 -7.31 -8.34 3.43
C ASN A 33 -8.33 -7.56 4.28
N GLN A 34 -7.92 -7.04 5.45
CA GLN A 34 -8.79 -6.30 6.39
C GLN A 34 -8.62 -4.77 6.34
N TYR A 35 -7.63 -4.24 5.63
CA TYR A 35 -7.28 -2.82 5.73
C TYR A 35 -7.30 -2.08 4.38
N PRO A 36 -7.73 -0.82 4.32
CA PRO A 36 -7.52 0.07 3.17
C PRO A 36 -6.05 0.52 3.12
N VAL A 37 -5.17 -0.35 2.63
CA VAL A 37 -3.71 -0.14 2.66
C VAL A 37 -3.27 0.86 1.60
N ILE A 38 -2.58 1.92 2.02
CA ILE A 38 -1.77 2.77 1.15
C ILE A 38 -0.34 2.24 1.15
N PHE A 39 0.14 1.77 -0.01
CA PHE A 39 1.50 1.26 -0.12
C PHE A 39 2.47 2.37 -0.60
N LEU A 40 3.39 2.75 0.28
CA LEU A 40 4.46 3.71 0.02
C LEU A 40 5.80 2.99 0.04
N THR A 41 6.58 3.08 -1.04
CA THR A 41 7.95 2.57 -1.11
C THR A 41 8.92 3.66 -1.54
N LEU A 42 9.98 3.86 -0.77
CA LEU A 42 11.05 4.81 -1.10
C LEU A 42 12.24 4.13 -1.80
N LYS A 43 12.11 2.86 -2.20
CA LYS A 43 13.21 2.07 -2.78
C LYS A 43 13.84 2.72 -4.01
N ASP A 44 13.02 3.37 -4.84
CA ASP A 44 13.46 3.96 -6.10
C ASP A 44 13.85 5.45 -5.96
N LEU A 45 13.80 5.99 -4.74
CA LEU A 45 14.24 7.33 -4.38
C LEU A 45 15.76 7.36 -4.15
N LYS A 46 16.52 7.19 -5.22
CA LYS A 46 17.99 7.10 -5.22
C LYS A 46 18.67 8.07 -6.19
N ASN A 47 18.18 9.31 -6.25
CA ASN A 47 18.71 10.32 -7.17
C ASN A 47 19.98 10.99 -6.65
N ASN A 48 20.77 11.52 -7.59
CA ASN A 48 22.06 12.13 -7.30
C ASN A 48 22.00 13.62 -6.89
N SER A 49 20.81 14.22 -6.85
CA SER A 49 20.61 15.59 -6.36
C SER A 49 19.32 15.68 -5.56
N PHE A 50 19.28 16.63 -4.63
CA PHE A 50 18.12 16.87 -3.78
C PHE A 50 16.89 17.29 -4.60
N GLU A 51 17.08 18.11 -5.63
CA GLU A 51 16.01 18.61 -6.51
C GLU A 51 15.35 17.46 -7.26
N LYS A 52 16.15 16.60 -7.91
CA LYS A 52 15.62 15.40 -8.58
C LYS A 52 14.93 14.46 -7.59
N GLN A 53 15.44 14.38 -6.37
CA GLN A 53 14.86 13.56 -5.33
C GLN A 53 13.49 14.08 -4.88
N ARG A 54 13.37 15.40 -4.74
CA ARG A 54 12.10 16.09 -4.44
C ARG A 54 11.09 15.92 -5.57
N ASP A 55 11.51 16.02 -6.83
CA ASP A 55 10.62 15.88 -7.97
C ASP A 55 10.10 14.44 -8.08
N MET A 56 10.96 13.44 -7.88
CA MET A 56 10.57 12.02 -7.80
C MET A 56 9.63 11.72 -6.63
N PHE A 57 9.88 12.30 -5.46
CA PHE A 57 8.97 12.16 -4.32
C PHE A 57 7.59 12.75 -4.65
N SER A 58 7.56 13.91 -5.33
CA SER A 58 6.30 14.54 -5.75
C SER A 58 5.52 13.67 -6.74
N LEU A 59 6.21 12.99 -7.67
CA LEU A 59 5.57 12.03 -8.59
C LEU A 59 4.99 10.83 -7.84
N LEU A 60 5.75 10.29 -6.88
CA LEU A 60 5.30 9.18 -6.03
C LEU A 60 4.06 9.55 -5.20
N VAL A 61 4.01 10.76 -4.62
CA VAL A 61 2.85 11.22 -3.87
C VAL A 61 1.64 11.40 -4.80
N GLN A 62 1.84 11.94 -6.00
CA GLN A 62 0.78 12.06 -7.01
C GLN A 62 0.20 10.70 -7.40
N GLU A 63 1.04 9.68 -7.59
CA GLU A 63 0.59 8.32 -7.91
C GLU A 63 -0.21 7.70 -6.76
N ILE A 64 0.23 7.88 -5.52
CA ILE A 64 -0.51 7.46 -4.33
C ILE A 64 -1.89 8.10 -4.29
N ILE A 65 -2.00 9.41 -4.48
CA ILE A 65 -3.28 10.12 -4.48
C ILE A 65 -4.17 9.59 -5.62
N ARG A 66 -3.61 9.40 -6.81
CA ARG A 66 -4.36 8.88 -7.97
C ARG A 66 -4.91 7.48 -7.74
N ASN A 67 -4.18 6.62 -7.04
CA ASN A 67 -4.59 5.25 -6.75
C ASN A 67 -5.53 5.13 -5.55
N ASN A 68 -5.76 6.23 -4.83
CA ASN A 68 -6.60 6.29 -3.63
C ASN A 68 -7.54 7.51 -3.68
N GLN A 69 -8.23 7.72 -4.80
CA GLN A 69 -9.13 8.87 -4.99
C GLN A 69 -10.28 8.91 -3.97
N GLU A 70 -10.70 7.75 -3.46
CA GLU A 70 -11.71 7.64 -2.42
C GLU A 70 -11.36 8.42 -1.15
N LEU A 71 -10.06 8.65 -0.91
CA LEU A 71 -9.59 9.46 0.20
C LEU A 71 -10.01 10.91 0.02
N LEU A 72 -9.92 11.47 -1.20
CA LEU A 72 -10.21 12.89 -1.46
C LEU A 72 -11.64 13.31 -1.13
N THR A 73 -12.56 12.35 -1.11
CA THR A 73 -13.98 12.57 -0.79
C THR A 73 -14.36 12.08 0.60
N SER A 74 -13.40 11.62 1.41
CA SER A 74 -13.68 11.10 2.74
C SER A 74 -13.95 12.23 3.73
N ASP A 75 -15.07 12.12 4.45
CA ASP A 75 -15.46 13.08 5.50
C ASP A 75 -14.43 13.16 6.64
N LEU A 76 -13.62 12.10 6.83
CA LEU A 76 -12.62 11.99 7.90
C LEU A 76 -11.30 12.70 7.60
N ILE A 77 -11.06 13.18 6.37
CA ILE A 77 -9.79 13.85 6.04
C ILE A 77 -9.66 15.23 6.68
N ASN A 78 -10.80 15.88 6.96
CA ASN A 78 -10.84 17.25 7.49
C ASN A 78 -11.20 17.30 8.98
N GLU A 79 -11.27 16.15 9.66
CA GLU A 79 -11.37 16.06 11.13
C GLU A 79 -9.98 16.26 11.78
#